data_AF-A0A9R0A200-F1
#
_entry.id   AF-A0A9R0A200-F1
#
_cell.length_a   1.000
_cell.length_b   1.000
_cell.length_c   1.000
_cell.angle_alpha   90.00
_cell.angle_beta   90.00
_cell.angle_gamma   90.00
#
_symmetry.space_group_name_H-M   'P 1'
#
loop_
_entity.id
_entity.type
_entity.pdbx_description
1 polymer ?
#
loop_
_entity_poly.entity_id
_entity_poly.type
_entity_poly.pdbx_seq_one_letter_code
_entity_poly.pdbx_strand_id
1 'polypeptide(L)'
;MTSTTCCPAPCHNRNALTWLLCPNIDHVSSALQILVHLAQEDKGELVEKVLQHCNPELCIDALRKLLKSPASWLSSTGACIFGVLLENESMVLKLQKGTKGESNLICDLVQMFTEDDPDVVMNAAGAIASLVETTSGRTWFLQIQSVFSGVLESLSVLLENERENTVNSAALILARLSQCEETCEKVLSHSSACKIFRCLTQCLSCSHKDTAMNAAFAVGRLCGSKQAKILILRVAKEHQLVSRLQTLLLSGSGVEMGQTVCFALSCLANEEDGHALLMESTCVPTLLNGLLQLLQSPDPDSIWFAAMTVRILVSRPSGVVPVRIHCSLHEQLKILSMSPSTGLELQEEVNMCLRKLERLSKPHPVMVTNLSSTSCTVSWEKCRPESGLEVIYSLFHKDVMLYHGLLCQVTIPISPKQSKEPLSLQLNLSTPDGDISPFSEPVVITPEQLDTRLKPPRELCVIGSTATQVRLCWIEPEGGAKPKSYQIYCNDTLVKTTALLGATVGCLSPGTSYQLSVSSLGPGDTESPRAVTEVRTAEDQDHAPSAVTVVVLGRHELQINWGAPVAPLGRLFKYELSLNGYHLQGALPEQSGHKEDSTG
;
A
#
# COMPACT_ATOMS: atom_id res chain seq x y z
N MET A 1 49.48 45.53 -22.46
CA MET A 1 50.95 45.52 -22.47
C MET A 1 51.42 45.82 -23.89
N THR A 2 52.17 46.90 -24.09
CA THR A 2 52.78 47.29 -25.38
C THR A 2 54.27 46.98 -25.37
N SER A 3 54.82 46.68 -26.56
CA SER A 3 56.23 46.50 -26.93
C SER A 3 56.67 45.06 -27.22
N THR A 4 56.58 44.74 -28.52
CA THR A 4 57.44 43.85 -29.32
C THR A 4 58.68 43.30 -28.60
N THR A 5 58.61 42.03 -28.21
CA THR A 5 59.78 41.17 -27.98
C THR A 5 59.89 40.20 -29.16
N CYS A 6 60.98 40.29 -29.92
CA CYS A 6 61.24 39.42 -31.07
C CYS A 6 61.19 37.93 -30.67
N CYS A 7 60.52 37.10 -31.49
CA CYS A 7 60.56 35.63 -31.41
C CYS A 7 62.03 35.19 -31.49
N PRO A 8 62.55 34.35 -30.58
CA PRO A 8 63.81 33.67 -30.83
C PRO A 8 63.61 32.72 -32.02
N ALA A 9 64.17 33.07 -33.18
CA ALA A 9 64.13 32.23 -34.36
C ALA A 9 65.02 30.97 -34.16
N PRO A 10 64.60 29.81 -34.69
CA PRO A 10 63.54 29.65 -35.68
C PRO A 10 62.24 29.14 -35.03
N CYS A 11 61.22 30.00 -34.98
CA CYS A 11 59.82 29.62 -34.73
C CYS A 11 59.27 28.88 -35.99
N HIS A 12 59.92 27.79 -36.43
CA HIS A 12 59.63 27.05 -37.67
C HIS A 12 58.68 25.85 -37.50
N ASN A 13 58.38 25.44 -36.25
CA ASN A 13 57.36 24.43 -36.02
C ASN A 13 55.97 25.06 -36.08
N ARG A 14 55.20 24.71 -37.11
CA ARG A 14 53.76 25.03 -37.28
C ARG A 14 52.91 24.22 -36.29
N ASN A 15 53.26 24.23 -35.00
CA ASN A 15 52.48 23.58 -33.96
C ASN A 15 51.78 24.67 -33.12
N ALA A 16 50.45 24.70 -33.17
CA ALA A 16 49.63 25.68 -32.47
C ALA A 16 49.91 25.73 -30.97
N LEU A 17 50.17 24.59 -30.32
CA LEU A 17 50.48 24.55 -28.88
C LEU A 17 51.84 25.17 -28.55
N THR A 18 52.80 25.09 -29.47
CA THR A 18 54.11 25.76 -29.32
C THR A 18 53.97 27.27 -29.53
N TRP A 19 53.12 27.71 -30.47
CA TRP A 19 52.81 29.12 -30.68
C TRP A 19 52.01 29.75 -29.53
N LEU A 20 51.15 28.98 -28.86
CA LEU A 20 50.44 29.41 -27.66
C LEU A 20 51.39 29.83 -26.52
N LEU A 21 52.57 29.21 -26.44
CA LEU A 21 53.60 29.53 -25.44
C LEU A 21 54.51 30.69 -25.86
N CYS A 22 54.30 31.27 -27.05
CA CYS A 22 55.14 32.35 -27.57
C CYS A 22 54.82 33.68 -26.88
N PRO A 23 55.84 34.53 -26.59
CA PRO A 23 55.59 35.88 -26.08
C PRO A 23 54.96 36.82 -27.12
N ASN A 24 54.94 36.45 -28.42
CA ASN A 24 54.33 37.24 -29.47
C ASN A 24 52.79 37.02 -29.53
N ILE A 25 52.04 38.10 -29.33
CA ILE A 25 50.57 38.08 -29.36
C ILE A 25 49.99 37.61 -30.71
N ASP A 26 50.66 37.89 -31.83
CA ASP A 26 50.18 37.48 -33.16
C ASP A 26 50.27 35.95 -33.32
N HIS A 27 51.31 35.34 -32.74
CA HIS A 27 51.46 33.89 -32.71
C HIS A 27 50.43 33.25 -31.77
N VAL A 28 50.17 33.85 -30.60
CA VAL A 28 49.13 33.40 -29.69
C VAL A 28 47.74 33.50 -30.35
N SER A 29 47.43 34.60 -31.03
CA SER A 29 46.17 34.77 -31.75
C SER A 29 46.00 33.74 -32.86
N SER A 30 47.06 33.50 -33.65
CA SER A 30 47.05 32.49 -34.72
C SER A 30 46.91 31.06 -34.15
N ALA A 31 47.57 30.79 -33.02
CA ALA A 31 47.43 29.52 -32.31
C ALA A 31 46.00 29.30 -31.84
N LEU A 32 45.38 30.30 -31.23
CA LEU A 32 44.01 30.21 -30.74
C LEU A 32 43.01 29.97 -31.87
N GLN A 33 43.17 30.61 -33.03
CA GLN A 33 42.33 30.34 -34.20
C GLN A 33 42.44 28.88 -34.65
N ILE A 34 43.65 28.32 -34.71
CA ILE A 34 43.86 26.91 -35.07
C ILE A 34 43.26 25.98 -34.01
N LEU A 35 43.43 26.28 -32.73
CA LEU A 35 42.91 25.45 -31.63
C LEU A 35 41.39 25.50 -31.55
N VAL A 36 40.75 26.65 -31.79
CA VAL A 36 39.29 26.77 -31.85
C VAL A 36 38.72 26.02 -33.05
N HIS A 37 39.36 26.14 -34.22
CA HIS A 37 38.95 25.38 -35.39
C HIS A 37 39.06 23.87 -35.14
N LEU A 38 40.15 23.42 -34.52
CA LEU A 38 40.31 22.03 -34.11
C LEU A 38 39.28 21.60 -33.06
N ALA A 39 38.94 22.47 -32.11
CA ALA A 39 37.89 22.23 -31.11
C ALA A 39 36.51 21.99 -31.74
N GLN A 40 36.26 22.55 -32.93
CA GLN A 40 35.01 22.40 -33.67
C GLN A 40 35.02 21.18 -34.59
N GLU A 41 36.15 20.85 -35.21
CA GLU A 41 36.25 19.73 -36.17
C GLU A 41 36.55 18.39 -35.50
N ASP A 42 37.53 18.35 -34.59
CA ASP A 42 37.96 17.14 -33.90
C ASP A 42 38.36 17.44 -32.44
N LYS A 43 37.34 17.39 -31.58
CA LYS A 43 37.48 17.53 -30.13
C LYS A 43 38.48 16.55 -29.53
N GLY A 44 38.52 15.31 -30.04
CA GLY A 44 39.40 14.25 -29.54
C GLY A 44 40.86 14.55 -29.85
N GLU A 45 41.15 14.98 -31.08
CA GLU A 45 42.48 15.37 -31.51
C GLU A 45 43.01 16.57 -30.71
N LEU A 46 42.17 17.56 -30.39
CA LEU A 46 42.56 18.68 -29.54
C LEU A 46 43.04 18.20 -28.17
N VAL A 47 42.25 17.35 -27.52
CA VAL A 47 42.57 16.79 -26.20
C VAL A 47 43.85 15.97 -26.26
N GLU A 48 43.99 15.12 -27.28
CA GLU A 48 45.17 14.28 -27.48
C GLU A 48 46.43 15.13 -27.67
N LYS A 49 46.37 16.15 -28.55
CA LYS A 49 47.49 17.08 -28.76
C LYS A 49 47.92 17.78 -27.49
N VAL A 50 46.97 18.23 -26.66
CA VAL A 50 47.31 18.88 -25.37
C VAL A 50 47.92 17.87 -24.40
N LEU A 51 47.37 16.66 -24.29
CA LEU A 51 47.86 15.64 -23.36
C LEU A 51 49.25 15.11 -23.73
N GLN A 52 49.52 14.93 -25.04
CA GLN A 52 50.76 14.39 -25.59
C GLN A 52 51.85 15.45 -25.84
N HIS A 53 51.53 16.75 -25.66
CA HIS A 53 52.53 17.80 -25.78
C HIS A 53 53.70 17.55 -24.81
N CYS A 54 54.92 17.92 -25.23
CA CYS A 54 56.14 17.70 -24.43
C CYS A 54 56.10 18.41 -23.06
N ASN A 55 55.35 19.51 -22.95
CA ASN A 55 55.07 20.22 -21.71
C ASN A 55 53.58 20.58 -21.64
N PRO A 56 52.70 19.66 -21.21
CA PRO A 56 51.26 19.86 -21.23
C PRO A 56 50.80 20.87 -20.15
N GLU A 57 51.45 20.89 -19.00
CA GLU A 57 51.16 21.82 -17.90
C GLU A 57 51.36 23.29 -18.33
N LEU A 58 52.41 23.57 -19.11
CA LEU A 58 52.66 24.93 -19.61
C LEU A 58 51.57 25.39 -20.58
N CYS A 59 51.07 24.50 -21.44
CA CYS A 59 49.97 24.80 -22.35
C CYS A 59 48.68 25.08 -21.57
N ILE A 60 48.36 24.24 -20.57
CA ILE A 60 47.22 24.43 -19.68
C ILE A 60 47.32 25.76 -18.93
N ASP A 61 48.49 26.08 -18.37
CA ASP A 61 48.74 27.34 -17.67
C ASP A 61 48.61 28.55 -18.59
N ALA A 62 49.07 28.43 -19.85
CA ALA A 62 48.89 29.48 -20.85
C ALA A 62 47.40 29.70 -21.16
N LEU A 63 46.63 28.64 -21.38
CA LEU A 63 45.17 28.72 -21.57
C LEU A 63 44.49 29.32 -20.35
N ARG A 64 44.86 28.91 -19.13
CA ARG A 64 44.29 29.44 -17.88
C ARG A 64 44.56 30.93 -17.71
N LYS A 65 45.73 31.43 -18.11
CA LYS A 65 46.03 32.87 -18.11
C LYS A 65 45.11 33.66 -19.05
N LEU A 66 44.62 33.05 -20.13
CA LEU A 66 43.68 33.71 -21.05
C LEU A 66 42.34 34.00 -20.37
N LEU A 67 41.88 33.12 -19.46
CA LEU A 67 40.62 33.32 -18.72
C LEU A 67 40.60 34.64 -17.92
N LYS A 68 41.78 35.11 -17.50
CA LYS A 68 41.95 36.36 -16.73
C LYS A 68 42.31 37.56 -17.61
N SER A 69 42.24 37.40 -18.93
CA SER A 69 42.54 38.48 -19.88
C SER A 69 41.45 39.55 -19.82
N PRO A 70 41.80 40.85 -19.80
CA PRO A 70 40.82 41.93 -19.90
C PRO A 70 40.18 42.05 -21.30
N ALA A 71 40.72 41.36 -22.30
CA ALA A 71 40.12 41.31 -23.63
C ALA A 71 39.13 40.14 -23.70
N SER A 72 37.84 40.46 -23.81
CA SER A 72 36.74 39.48 -23.79
C SER A 72 36.90 38.35 -24.80
N TRP A 73 37.41 38.65 -25.99
CA TRP A 73 37.63 37.62 -27.01
C TRP A 73 38.69 36.57 -26.57
N LEU A 74 39.73 36.97 -25.82
CA LEU A 74 40.76 36.06 -25.33
C LEU A 74 40.23 35.20 -24.18
N SER A 75 39.54 35.79 -23.22
CA SER A 75 38.96 35.05 -22.09
C SER A 75 37.85 34.12 -22.56
N SER A 76 36.96 34.59 -23.43
CA SER A 76 35.93 33.79 -24.10
C SER A 76 36.53 32.61 -24.89
N THR A 77 37.57 32.85 -25.69
CA THR A 77 38.26 31.78 -26.45
C THR A 77 38.93 30.76 -25.52
N GLY A 78 39.58 31.23 -24.45
CA GLY A 78 40.17 30.35 -23.44
C GLY A 78 39.11 29.44 -22.81
N ALA A 79 37.96 30.00 -22.42
CA ALA A 79 36.84 29.24 -21.87
C ALA A 79 36.25 28.24 -22.88
N CYS A 80 36.12 28.64 -24.15
CA CYS A 80 35.65 27.76 -25.23
C CYS A 80 36.57 26.53 -25.40
N ILE A 81 37.88 26.75 -25.45
CA ILE A 81 38.87 25.65 -25.54
C ILE A 81 38.78 24.75 -24.29
N PHE A 82 38.69 25.34 -23.09
CA PHE A 82 38.50 24.56 -21.88
C PHE A 82 37.19 23.76 -21.90
N GLY A 83 36.13 24.27 -22.51
CA GLY A 83 34.88 23.52 -22.66
C GLY A 83 35.06 22.18 -23.33
N VAL A 84 35.86 22.13 -24.41
CA VAL A 84 36.19 20.86 -25.08
C VAL A 84 37.15 20.01 -24.25
N LEU A 85 38.17 20.62 -23.64
CA LEU A 85 39.13 19.89 -22.81
C LEU A 85 38.46 19.21 -21.60
N LEU A 86 37.46 19.85 -21.02
CA LEU A 86 36.75 19.38 -19.83
C LEU A 86 35.70 18.30 -20.13
N GLU A 87 35.38 18.04 -21.41
CA GLU A 87 34.57 16.87 -21.80
C GLU A 87 35.34 15.54 -21.59
N ASN A 88 36.67 15.58 -21.46
CA ASN A 88 37.51 14.38 -21.36
C ASN A 88 37.93 14.03 -19.92
N GLU A 89 37.53 12.85 -19.44
CA GLU A 89 37.86 12.35 -18.09
C GLU A 89 39.37 12.36 -17.76
N SER A 90 40.23 11.97 -18.70
CA SER A 90 41.69 11.94 -18.48
C SER A 90 42.26 13.34 -18.31
N MET A 91 41.75 14.31 -19.07
CA MET A 91 42.12 15.72 -18.93
C MET A 91 41.67 16.29 -17.60
N VAL A 92 40.42 16.02 -17.20
CA VAL A 92 39.87 16.47 -15.90
C VAL A 92 40.69 15.92 -14.73
N LEU A 93 41.04 14.63 -14.74
CA LEU A 93 41.89 14.01 -13.71
C LEU A 93 43.29 14.64 -13.65
N LYS A 94 43.85 15.04 -14.80
CA LYS A 94 45.15 15.72 -14.86
C LYS A 94 45.07 17.13 -14.27
N LEU A 95 44.06 17.90 -14.65
CA LEU A 95 43.79 19.24 -14.11
C LEU A 95 43.57 19.21 -12.60
N GLN A 96 42.80 18.23 -12.10
CA GLN A 96 42.57 18.04 -10.68
C GLN A 96 43.89 17.77 -9.92
N LYS A 97 44.75 16.87 -10.43
CA LYS A 97 46.07 16.57 -9.82
C LYS A 97 47.05 17.73 -9.88
N GLY A 98 46.99 18.54 -10.94
CA GLY A 98 47.83 19.73 -11.14
C GLY A 98 47.44 20.91 -10.25
N THR A 99 46.29 20.85 -9.57
CA THR A 99 45.81 21.93 -8.71
C THR A 99 46.65 22.00 -7.42
N LYS A 100 47.56 22.98 -7.33
CA LYS A 100 48.33 23.31 -6.13
C LYS A 100 48.12 24.79 -5.75
N GLY A 101 47.69 25.06 -4.52
CA GLY A 101 47.49 26.43 -4.00
C GLY A 101 46.13 27.07 -4.33
N GLU A 102 46.06 28.41 -4.29
CA GLU A 102 44.84 29.21 -4.49
C GLU A 102 44.37 29.32 -5.96
N SER A 103 45.17 28.86 -6.92
CA SER A 103 44.87 28.96 -8.35
C SER A 103 44.09 27.75 -8.85
N ASN A 104 42.76 27.88 -8.88
CA ASN A 104 41.82 26.83 -9.27
C ASN A 104 41.07 27.22 -10.55
N LEU A 105 41.15 26.38 -11.58
CA LEU A 105 40.47 26.58 -12.88
C LEU A 105 38.96 26.79 -12.70
N ILE A 106 38.34 26.06 -11.77
CA ILE A 106 36.89 26.19 -11.52
C ILE A 106 36.58 27.60 -11.01
N CYS A 107 37.38 28.13 -10.07
CA CYS A 107 37.20 29.50 -9.58
C CYS A 107 37.37 30.52 -10.71
N ASP A 108 38.38 30.34 -11.56
CA ASP A 108 38.66 31.23 -12.68
C ASP A 108 37.48 31.26 -13.66
N LEU A 109 36.90 30.10 -13.99
CA LEU A 109 35.70 30.01 -14.85
C LEU A 109 34.44 30.59 -14.20
N VAL A 110 34.26 30.38 -12.89
CA VAL A 110 33.08 30.90 -12.17
C VAL A 110 33.11 32.42 -12.03
N GLN A 111 34.29 33.03 -11.86
CA GLN A 111 34.43 34.49 -11.84
C GLN A 111 33.93 35.14 -13.15
N MET A 112 34.09 34.44 -14.27
CA MET A 112 33.64 34.90 -15.58
C MET A 112 32.11 34.99 -15.72
N PHE A 113 31.32 34.44 -14.79
CA PHE A 113 29.86 34.59 -14.78
C PHE A 113 29.39 36.02 -14.50
N THR A 114 30.28 36.86 -13.96
CA THR A 114 29.99 38.26 -13.63
C THR A 114 30.40 39.25 -14.72
N GLU A 115 30.92 38.76 -15.85
CA GLU A 115 31.34 39.57 -16.98
C GLU A 115 30.14 40.10 -17.79
N ASP A 116 30.26 41.30 -18.33
CA ASP A 116 29.18 41.95 -19.11
C ASP A 116 28.97 41.30 -20.50
N ASP A 117 30.05 40.72 -21.05
CA ASP A 117 30.08 40.09 -22.36
C ASP A 117 29.37 38.72 -22.34
N PRO A 118 28.26 38.56 -23.09
CA PRO A 118 27.47 37.33 -23.07
C PRO A 118 28.24 36.11 -23.60
N ASP A 119 29.19 36.29 -24.53
CA ASP A 119 29.96 35.18 -25.09
C ASP A 119 30.95 34.64 -24.07
N VAL A 120 31.51 35.52 -23.23
CA VAL A 120 32.38 35.16 -22.11
C VAL A 120 31.60 34.30 -21.10
N VAL A 121 30.43 34.77 -20.68
CA VAL A 121 29.56 34.05 -19.74
C VAL A 121 29.12 32.70 -20.33
N MET A 122 28.69 32.68 -21.60
CA MET A 122 28.23 31.47 -22.28
C MET A 122 29.34 30.42 -22.38
N ASN A 123 30.54 30.80 -22.81
CA ASN A 123 31.67 29.87 -22.94
C ASN A 123 32.19 29.39 -21.58
N ALA A 124 32.23 30.26 -20.58
CA ALA A 124 32.57 29.86 -19.21
C ALA A 124 31.55 28.87 -18.64
N ALA A 125 30.26 29.12 -18.87
CA ALA A 125 29.20 28.25 -18.41
C ALA A 125 29.19 26.91 -19.14
N GLY A 126 29.45 26.92 -20.46
CA GLY A 126 29.67 25.71 -21.25
C GLY A 126 30.84 24.87 -20.70
N ALA A 127 31.94 25.53 -20.33
CA ALA A 127 33.08 24.83 -19.72
C ALA A 127 32.77 24.21 -18.36
N ILE A 128 32.02 24.90 -17.51
CA ILE A 128 31.52 24.33 -16.26
C ILE A 128 30.54 23.17 -16.54
N ALA A 129 29.66 23.29 -17.52
CA ALA A 129 28.72 22.22 -17.90
C ALA A 129 29.47 20.96 -18.37
N SER A 130 30.48 21.09 -19.24
CA SER A 130 31.35 19.99 -19.67
C SER A 130 32.08 19.35 -18.48
N LEU A 131 32.61 20.16 -17.57
CA LEU A 131 33.26 19.65 -16.36
C LEU A 131 32.31 18.77 -15.54
N VAL A 132 31.10 19.25 -15.26
CA VAL A 132 30.14 18.53 -14.40
C VAL A 132 29.38 17.41 -15.14
N GLU A 133 29.60 17.26 -16.44
CA GLU A 133 29.14 16.09 -17.20
C GLU A 133 30.03 14.85 -16.93
N THR A 134 31.32 15.06 -16.68
CA THR A 134 32.25 14.00 -16.27
C THR A 134 32.10 13.61 -14.80
N THR A 135 32.36 12.35 -14.46
CA THR A 135 32.29 11.85 -13.08
C THR A 135 33.42 12.42 -12.24
N SER A 136 34.65 12.47 -12.78
CA SER A 136 35.79 13.07 -12.08
C SER A 136 35.57 14.57 -11.86
N GLY A 137 35.00 15.26 -12.84
CA GLY A 137 34.72 16.69 -12.76
C GLY A 137 33.63 17.03 -11.75
N ARG A 138 32.53 16.28 -11.68
CA ARG A 138 31.55 16.41 -10.59
C ARG A 138 32.19 16.21 -9.22
N THR A 139 33.00 15.16 -9.08
CA THR A 139 33.68 14.87 -7.81
C THR A 139 34.60 16.02 -7.40
N TRP A 140 35.38 16.54 -8.35
CA TRP A 140 36.25 17.68 -8.13
C TRP A 140 35.46 18.95 -7.78
N PHE A 141 34.37 19.22 -8.50
CA PHE A 141 33.48 20.35 -8.26
C PHE A 141 32.84 20.31 -6.87
N LEU A 142 32.38 19.12 -6.44
CA LEU A 142 31.76 18.90 -5.14
C LEU A 142 32.75 18.92 -3.97
N GLN A 143 34.05 18.69 -4.19
CA GLN A 143 35.07 18.78 -3.14
C GLN A 143 35.23 20.21 -2.61
N ILE A 144 34.93 21.23 -3.42
CA ILE A 144 35.13 22.64 -3.06
C ILE A 144 33.79 23.27 -2.71
N GLN A 145 33.32 23.02 -1.48
CA GLN A 145 31.96 23.41 -1.03
C GLN A 145 31.66 24.90 -1.20
N SER A 146 32.63 25.79 -0.96
CA SER A 146 32.45 27.24 -1.12
C SER A 146 32.19 27.64 -2.56
N VAL A 147 32.90 27.04 -3.51
CA VAL A 147 32.72 27.29 -4.96
C VAL A 147 31.39 26.72 -5.43
N PHE A 148 31.05 25.49 -5.01
CA PHE A 148 29.75 24.91 -5.32
C PHE A 148 28.59 25.81 -4.87
N SER A 149 28.63 26.28 -3.62
CA SER A 149 27.62 27.19 -3.07
C SER A 149 27.55 28.51 -3.85
N GLY A 150 28.70 29.15 -4.10
CA GLY A 150 28.75 30.40 -4.88
C GLY A 150 28.27 30.24 -6.34
N VAL A 151 28.49 29.08 -6.95
CA VAL A 151 27.93 28.76 -8.27
C VAL A 151 26.41 28.68 -8.21
N LEU A 152 25.83 28.01 -7.21
CA LEU A 152 24.37 27.95 -7.08
C LEU A 152 23.75 29.33 -6.87
N GLU A 153 24.40 30.21 -6.10
CA GLU A 153 23.97 31.60 -5.94
C GLU A 153 24.02 32.34 -7.29
N SER A 154 25.13 32.22 -8.02
CA SER A 154 25.30 32.84 -9.33
C SER A 154 24.27 32.34 -10.35
N LEU A 155 24.05 31.02 -10.42
CA LEU A 155 23.05 30.41 -11.30
C LEU A 155 21.64 30.91 -10.98
N SER A 156 21.31 31.11 -9.70
CA SER A 156 20.02 31.66 -9.30
C SER A 156 19.77 33.08 -9.82
N VAL A 157 20.83 33.85 -10.08
CA VAL A 157 20.77 35.20 -10.67
C VAL A 157 20.79 35.12 -12.19
N LEU A 158 21.66 34.29 -12.78
CA LEU A 158 21.76 34.11 -14.23
C LEU A 158 20.47 33.58 -14.87
N LEU A 159 19.70 32.75 -14.17
CA LEU A 159 18.39 32.29 -14.62
C LEU A 159 17.34 33.40 -14.73
N GLU A 160 17.55 34.55 -14.08
CA GLU A 160 16.65 35.73 -14.16
C GLU A 160 17.15 36.77 -15.16
N ASN A 161 18.22 36.48 -15.90
CA ASN A 161 18.79 37.42 -16.86
C ASN A 161 17.83 37.67 -18.04
N GLU A 162 17.85 38.88 -18.60
CA GLU A 162 17.04 39.25 -19.76
C GLU A 162 17.47 38.53 -21.04
N ARG A 163 18.74 38.09 -21.13
CA ARG A 163 19.30 37.44 -22.31
C ARG A 163 19.07 35.94 -22.28
N GLU A 164 18.35 35.42 -23.28
CA GLU A 164 18.02 33.99 -23.39
C GLU A 164 19.24 33.07 -23.38
N ASN A 165 20.36 33.46 -24.03
CA ASN A 165 21.59 32.65 -24.06
C ASN A 165 22.19 32.46 -22.66
N THR A 166 22.20 33.51 -21.84
CA THR A 166 22.70 33.45 -20.46
C THR A 166 21.82 32.56 -19.59
N VAL A 167 20.50 32.66 -19.76
CA VAL A 167 19.54 31.78 -19.08
C VAL A 167 19.71 30.33 -19.51
N ASN A 168 19.91 30.07 -20.81
CA ASN A 168 20.19 28.74 -21.36
C ASN A 168 21.45 28.14 -20.73
N SER A 169 22.53 28.91 -20.66
CA SER A 169 23.81 28.51 -20.05
C SER A 169 23.64 28.11 -18.58
N ALA A 170 22.87 28.88 -17.80
CA ALA A 170 22.58 28.55 -16.41
C ALA A 170 21.71 27.27 -16.29
N ALA A 171 20.69 27.14 -17.13
CA ALA A 171 19.83 25.96 -17.18
C ALA A 171 20.61 24.69 -17.59
N LEU A 172 21.56 24.82 -18.53
CA LEU A 172 22.42 23.73 -18.99
C LEU A 172 23.30 23.19 -17.84
N ILE A 173 23.96 24.08 -17.08
CA ILE A 173 24.76 23.66 -15.92
C ILE A 173 23.88 22.90 -14.91
N LEU A 174 22.69 23.42 -14.61
CA LEU A 174 21.76 22.76 -13.69
C LEU A 174 21.27 21.41 -14.22
N ALA A 175 21.01 21.30 -15.52
CA ALA A 175 20.66 20.04 -16.16
C ALA A 175 21.78 19.01 -16.00
N ARG A 176 23.05 19.38 -16.27
CA ARG A 176 24.21 18.49 -16.10
C ARG A 176 24.47 18.12 -14.65
N LEU A 177 24.38 19.08 -13.73
CA LEU A 177 24.47 18.83 -12.28
C LEU A 177 23.39 17.84 -11.83
N SER A 178 22.15 18.00 -12.30
CA SER A 178 21.02 17.15 -11.91
C SER A 178 21.10 15.70 -12.42
N GLN A 179 22.10 15.37 -13.25
CA GLN A 179 22.31 14.00 -13.69
C GLN A 179 22.75 13.06 -12.55
N CYS A 180 23.30 13.63 -11.46
CA CYS A 180 23.80 12.90 -10.30
C CYS A 180 22.93 13.13 -9.06
N GLU A 181 22.52 12.05 -8.37
CA GLU A 181 21.66 12.13 -7.18
C GLU A 181 22.30 12.94 -6.04
N GLU A 182 23.59 12.72 -5.74
CA GLU A 182 24.30 13.51 -4.70
C GLU A 182 24.25 15.01 -5.00
N THR A 183 24.32 15.37 -6.27
CA THR A 183 24.27 16.78 -6.69
C THR A 183 22.85 17.33 -6.56
N CYS A 184 21.81 16.56 -6.94
CA CYS A 184 20.42 16.93 -6.68
C CYS A 184 20.19 17.21 -5.19
N GLU A 185 20.62 16.32 -4.30
CA GLU A 185 20.48 16.47 -2.84
C GLU A 185 21.18 17.75 -2.33
N LYS A 186 22.37 18.05 -2.85
CA LYS A 186 23.10 19.28 -2.49
C LYS A 186 22.44 20.55 -3.02
N VAL A 187 21.90 20.52 -4.25
CA VAL A 187 21.12 21.64 -4.80
C VAL A 187 19.85 21.86 -3.96
N LEU A 188 19.13 20.79 -3.62
CA LEU A 188 17.87 20.84 -2.86
C LEU A 188 18.06 21.24 -1.39
N SER A 189 19.26 21.07 -0.84
CA SER A 189 19.61 21.50 0.53
C SER A 189 20.15 22.92 0.60
N HIS A 190 20.48 23.54 -0.54
CA HIS A 190 21.03 24.88 -0.62
C HIS A 190 19.98 25.98 -0.35
N SER A 191 20.41 27.13 0.17
CA SER A 191 19.54 28.29 0.44
C SER A 191 18.83 28.83 -0.81
N SER A 192 19.47 28.69 -1.97
CA SER A 192 18.94 29.14 -3.27
C SER A 192 18.01 28.14 -3.96
N ALA A 193 17.76 26.95 -3.37
CA ALA A 193 17.01 25.87 -4.01
C ALA A 193 15.63 26.30 -4.54
N CYS A 194 14.83 26.97 -3.70
CA CYS A 194 13.50 27.45 -4.09
C CYS A 194 13.57 28.48 -5.22
N LYS A 195 14.55 29.39 -5.17
CA LYS A 195 14.74 30.42 -6.19
C LYS A 195 15.11 29.78 -7.53
N ILE A 196 16.11 28.90 -7.53
CA ILE A 196 16.55 28.14 -8.71
C ILE A 196 15.36 27.38 -9.31
N PHE A 197 14.63 26.63 -8.48
CA PHE A 197 13.51 25.81 -8.93
C PHE A 197 12.37 26.65 -9.54
N ARG A 198 12.02 27.78 -8.90
CA ARG A 198 11.05 28.74 -9.45
C ARG A 198 11.50 29.24 -10.82
N CYS A 199 12.75 29.69 -10.96
CA CYS A 199 13.25 30.23 -12.22
C CYS A 199 13.28 29.14 -13.31
N LEU A 200 13.76 27.92 -13.01
CA LEU A 200 13.69 26.80 -13.94
C LEU A 200 12.25 26.48 -14.37
N THR A 201 11.30 26.53 -13.43
CA THR A 201 9.88 26.31 -13.74
C THR A 201 9.35 27.40 -14.69
N GLN A 202 9.78 28.65 -14.53
CA GLN A 202 9.45 29.74 -15.45
C GLN A 202 10.06 29.51 -16.83
N CYS A 203 11.30 28.99 -16.90
CA CYS A 203 12.00 28.68 -18.14
C CYS A 203 11.30 27.64 -19.02
N LEU A 204 10.39 26.82 -18.47
CA LEU A 204 9.57 25.88 -19.24
C LEU A 204 8.63 26.57 -20.25
N SER A 205 8.41 27.87 -20.10
CA SER A 205 7.57 28.66 -21.00
C SER A 205 8.39 29.60 -21.89
N CYS A 206 9.72 29.47 -21.91
CA CYS A 206 10.58 30.25 -22.79
C CYS A 206 10.39 29.84 -24.27
N SER A 207 10.55 30.80 -25.17
CA SER A 207 10.60 30.59 -26.62
C SER A 207 11.82 29.76 -27.04
N HIS A 208 12.94 29.94 -26.34
CA HIS A 208 14.19 29.24 -26.64
C HIS A 208 14.09 27.75 -26.29
N LYS A 209 14.11 26.89 -27.33
CA LYS A 209 13.91 25.43 -27.22
C LYS A 209 14.89 24.78 -26.24
N ASP A 210 16.19 25.07 -26.35
CA ASP A 210 17.20 24.43 -25.50
C ASP A 210 17.07 24.84 -24.04
N THR A 211 16.67 26.08 -23.78
CA THR A 211 16.43 26.57 -22.41
C THR A 211 15.28 25.80 -21.78
N ALA A 212 14.17 25.63 -22.52
CA ALA A 212 13.02 24.88 -22.05
C ALA A 212 13.35 23.40 -21.84
N MET A 213 14.12 22.77 -22.74
CA MET A 213 14.57 21.36 -22.58
C MET A 213 15.49 21.19 -21.37
N ASN A 214 16.52 22.03 -21.24
CA ASN A 214 17.44 21.98 -20.10
C ASN A 214 16.69 22.20 -18.78
N ALA A 215 15.76 23.16 -18.75
CA ALA A 215 14.92 23.40 -17.58
C ALA A 215 14.00 22.22 -17.26
N ALA A 216 13.35 21.61 -18.26
CA ALA A 216 12.49 20.45 -18.08
C ALA A 216 13.28 19.26 -17.52
N PHE A 217 14.45 18.97 -18.09
CA PHE A 217 15.35 17.92 -17.60
C PHE A 217 15.76 18.17 -16.15
N ALA A 218 16.25 19.38 -15.84
CA ALA A 218 16.70 19.74 -14.50
C ALA A 218 15.58 19.64 -13.46
N VAL A 219 14.40 20.20 -13.76
CA VAL A 219 13.24 20.16 -12.85
C VAL A 219 12.76 18.73 -12.64
N GLY A 220 12.70 17.92 -13.70
CA GLY A 220 12.36 16.50 -13.61
C GLY A 220 13.27 15.76 -12.64
N ARG A 221 14.59 15.85 -12.84
CA ARG A 221 15.59 15.21 -11.98
C ARG A 221 15.56 15.71 -10.54
N LEU A 222 15.38 17.01 -10.33
CA LEU A 222 15.28 17.58 -8.98
C LEU A 222 14.01 17.11 -8.25
N CYS A 223 12.88 16.97 -8.94
CA CYS A 223 11.65 16.45 -8.35
C CYS A 223 11.67 14.95 -8.11
N GLY A 224 12.39 14.19 -8.95
CA GLY A 224 12.55 12.75 -8.80
C GLY A 224 13.55 12.33 -7.72
N SER A 225 14.24 13.28 -7.08
CA SER A 225 15.14 12.98 -5.97
C SER A 225 14.36 12.66 -4.70
N LYS A 226 14.82 11.67 -3.92
CA LYS A 226 14.20 11.31 -2.63
C LYS A 226 14.21 12.44 -1.62
N GLN A 227 15.16 13.36 -1.77
CA GLN A 227 15.31 14.53 -0.90
C GLN A 227 14.51 15.74 -1.39
N ALA A 228 13.70 15.59 -2.46
CA ALA A 228 12.77 16.61 -2.92
C ALA A 228 11.83 16.99 -1.76
N LYS A 229 12.21 18.06 -1.05
CA LYS A 229 11.49 18.49 0.15
C LYS A 229 10.07 18.90 -0.22
N ILE A 230 9.14 18.74 0.71
CA ILE A 230 7.78 19.31 0.65
C ILE A 230 7.79 20.78 0.19
N LEU A 231 8.82 21.55 0.56
CA LEU A 231 8.98 22.93 0.16
C LEU A 231 9.10 23.11 -1.37
N ILE A 232 9.87 22.27 -2.06
CA ILE A 232 10.06 22.36 -3.51
C ILE A 232 8.79 21.94 -4.24
N LEU A 233 8.09 20.90 -3.76
CA LEU A 233 6.81 20.50 -4.34
C LEU A 233 5.70 21.52 -4.08
N ARG A 234 5.78 22.28 -2.97
CA ARG A 234 4.92 23.45 -2.75
C ARG A 234 5.21 24.56 -3.78
N VAL A 235 6.48 24.86 -4.03
CA VAL A 235 6.91 25.83 -5.08
C VAL A 235 6.46 25.35 -6.46
N ALA A 236 6.53 24.05 -6.75
CA ALA A 236 6.03 23.46 -7.99
C ALA A 236 4.52 23.69 -8.18
N LYS A 237 3.73 23.53 -7.11
CA LYS A 237 2.28 23.82 -7.12
C LYS A 237 2.01 25.31 -7.33
N GLU A 238 2.71 26.18 -6.60
CA GLU A 238 2.57 27.64 -6.69
C GLU A 238 2.89 28.19 -8.10
N HIS A 239 3.94 27.66 -8.74
CA HIS A 239 4.38 28.11 -10.06
C HIS A 239 3.83 27.28 -11.23
N GLN A 240 2.80 26.45 -10.96
CA GLN A 240 2.04 25.70 -11.97
C GLN A 240 2.92 24.77 -12.82
N LEU A 241 3.87 24.08 -12.20
CA LEU A 241 4.82 23.18 -12.89
C LEU A 241 4.12 22.22 -13.85
N VAL A 242 3.08 21.52 -13.38
CA VAL A 242 2.35 20.53 -14.17
C VAL A 242 1.69 21.16 -15.40
N SER A 243 1.10 22.36 -15.25
CA SER A 243 0.47 23.07 -16.38
C SER A 243 1.51 23.52 -17.41
N ARG A 244 2.69 23.94 -16.97
CA ARG A 244 3.78 24.36 -17.86
C ARG A 244 4.36 23.17 -18.62
N LEU A 245 4.63 22.04 -17.95
CA LEU A 245 5.04 20.80 -18.61
C LEU A 245 3.98 20.32 -19.60
N GLN A 246 2.70 20.36 -19.23
CA GLN A 246 1.60 20.01 -20.13
C GLN A 246 1.52 20.94 -21.37
N THR A 247 1.75 22.24 -21.19
CA THR A 247 1.79 23.19 -22.32
C THR A 247 2.97 22.92 -23.23
N LEU A 248 4.14 22.64 -22.64
CA LEU A 248 5.35 22.33 -23.38
C LEU A 248 5.23 21.02 -24.18
N LEU A 249 4.59 20.00 -23.60
CA LEU A 249 4.28 18.73 -24.28
C LEU A 249 3.44 18.94 -25.55
N LEU A 250 2.47 19.86 -25.49
CA LEU A 250 1.55 20.15 -26.60
C LEU A 250 2.05 21.22 -27.57
N SER A 251 3.20 21.84 -27.29
CA SER A 251 3.72 22.96 -28.08
C SER A 251 4.12 22.57 -29.51
N GLY A 252 4.26 21.27 -29.81
CA GLY A 252 4.70 20.79 -31.12
C GLY A 252 6.16 21.14 -31.46
N SER A 253 6.96 21.53 -30.46
CA SER A 253 8.34 22.04 -30.60
C SER A 253 9.40 20.97 -30.98
N GLY A 254 8.98 19.91 -31.66
CA GLY A 254 9.82 18.80 -32.09
C GLY A 254 9.80 17.59 -31.16
N VAL A 255 10.32 16.49 -31.69
CA VAL A 255 10.31 15.14 -31.09
C VAL A 255 11.05 15.11 -29.74
N GLU A 256 12.26 15.67 -29.69
CA GLU A 256 13.12 15.73 -28.49
C GLU A 256 12.46 16.47 -27.31
N MET A 257 11.66 17.50 -27.59
CA MET A 257 10.95 18.23 -26.55
C MET A 257 9.92 17.33 -25.87
N GLY A 258 9.13 16.59 -26.64
CA GLY A 258 8.16 15.63 -26.11
C GLY A 258 8.84 14.55 -25.26
N GLN A 259 9.95 13.99 -25.75
CA GLN A 259 10.77 13.02 -25.03
C GLN A 259 11.28 13.58 -23.69
N THR A 260 11.82 14.81 -23.70
CA THR A 260 12.34 15.48 -22.50
C THR A 260 11.23 15.78 -21.48
N VAL A 261 10.05 16.19 -21.94
CA VAL A 261 8.90 16.42 -21.05
C VAL A 261 8.38 15.11 -20.47
N CYS A 262 8.30 14.04 -21.26
CA CYS A 262 7.98 12.70 -20.77
C CYS A 262 8.96 12.24 -19.70
N PHE A 263 10.27 12.43 -19.91
CA PHE A 263 11.28 12.17 -18.91
C PHE A 263 11.07 12.98 -17.62
N ALA A 264 10.78 14.29 -17.74
CA ALA A 264 10.54 15.13 -16.58
C ALA A 264 9.29 14.69 -15.80
N LEU A 265 8.22 14.35 -16.51
CA LEU A 265 6.98 13.84 -15.92
C LEU A 265 7.17 12.48 -15.24
N SER A 266 7.96 11.59 -15.84
CA SER A 266 8.24 10.27 -15.26
C SER A 266 9.08 10.39 -14.00
N CYS A 267 10.10 11.26 -13.96
CA CYS A 267 10.86 11.54 -12.75
C CYS A 267 9.97 12.13 -11.64
N LEU A 268 9.12 13.12 -11.98
CA LEU A 268 8.19 13.72 -11.02
C LEU A 268 7.19 12.70 -10.48
N ALA A 269 6.66 11.83 -11.33
CA ALA A 269 5.66 10.82 -10.96
C ALA A 269 6.23 9.60 -10.23
N ASN A 270 7.56 9.40 -10.25
CA ASN A 270 8.20 8.27 -9.59
C ASN A 270 8.10 8.40 -8.05
N GLU A 271 8.27 9.61 -7.54
CA GLU A 271 8.15 9.94 -6.11
C GLU A 271 6.68 10.17 -5.70
N GLU A 272 6.35 9.84 -4.45
CA GLU A 272 4.96 9.82 -3.97
C GLU A 272 4.29 11.19 -3.99
N ASP A 273 4.94 12.20 -3.42
CA ASP A 273 4.41 13.56 -3.36
C ASP A 273 4.33 14.19 -4.77
N GLY A 274 5.27 13.87 -5.65
CA GLY A 274 5.26 14.33 -7.04
C GLY A 274 4.17 13.68 -7.88
N HIS A 275 3.90 12.40 -7.67
CA HIS A 275 2.75 11.70 -8.25
C HIS A 275 1.43 12.30 -7.78
N ALA A 276 1.29 12.55 -6.47
CA ALA A 276 0.11 13.22 -5.91
C ALA A 276 -0.10 14.61 -6.52
N LEU A 277 0.96 15.43 -6.64
CA LEU A 277 0.91 16.74 -7.29
C LEU A 277 0.41 16.66 -8.74
N LEU A 278 0.87 15.66 -9.50
CA LEU A 278 0.41 15.43 -10.87
C LEU A 278 -1.07 15.04 -10.90
N MET A 279 -1.50 14.09 -10.06
CA MET A 279 -2.87 13.59 -10.06
C MET A 279 -3.90 14.57 -9.50
N GLU A 280 -3.50 15.48 -8.61
CA GLU A 280 -4.34 16.59 -8.14
C GLU A 280 -4.54 17.70 -9.19
N SER A 281 -3.75 17.69 -10.27
CA SER A 281 -3.80 18.75 -11.28
C SER A 281 -5.01 18.62 -12.19
N THR A 282 -5.67 19.74 -12.47
CA THR A 282 -6.74 19.81 -13.48
C THR A 282 -6.23 19.57 -14.90
N CYS A 283 -4.91 19.59 -15.12
CA CYS A 283 -4.28 19.39 -16.43
C CYS A 283 -4.18 17.92 -16.85
N VAL A 284 -4.47 16.94 -15.98
CA VAL A 284 -4.28 15.50 -16.26
C VAL A 284 -4.95 15.07 -17.59
N PRO A 285 -6.22 15.39 -17.89
CA PRO A 285 -6.83 14.97 -19.15
C PRO A 285 -6.08 15.50 -20.38
N THR A 286 -5.65 16.76 -20.36
CA THR A 286 -4.93 17.39 -21.47
C THR A 286 -3.50 16.84 -21.59
N LEU A 287 -2.86 16.51 -20.46
CA LEU A 287 -1.56 15.83 -20.44
C LEU A 287 -1.65 14.44 -21.07
N LEU A 288 -2.70 13.67 -20.75
CA LEU A 288 -2.95 12.36 -21.37
C LEU A 288 -3.19 12.47 -22.89
N ASN A 289 -3.84 13.54 -23.37
CA ASN A 289 -3.93 13.82 -24.81
C ASN A 289 -2.54 14.02 -25.45
N GLY A 290 -1.64 14.74 -24.77
CA GLY A 290 -0.25 14.91 -25.25
C GLY A 290 0.52 13.59 -25.29
N LEU A 291 0.38 12.74 -24.27
CA LEU A 291 0.97 11.40 -24.27
C LEU A 291 0.38 10.51 -25.37
N LEU A 292 -0.92 10.61 -25.64
CA LEU A 292 -1.56 9.91 -26.76
C LEU A 292 -0.96 10.35 -28.11
N GLN A 293 -0.74 11.65 -28.32
CA GLN A 293 -0.10 12.14 -29.55
C GLN A 293 1.31 11.55 -29.74
N LEU A 294 2.09 11.42 -28.66
CA LEU A 294 3.41 10.79 -28.72
C LEU A 294 3.35 9.27 -28.92
N LEU A 295 2.38 8.58 -28.33
CA LEU A 295 2.13 7.14 -28.58
C LEU A 295 1.68 6.85 -30.02
N GLN A 296 1.24 7.89 -30.76
CA GLN A 296 0.87 7.84 -32.18
C GLN A 296 1.97 8.39 -33.10
N SER A 297 3.10 8.81 -32.54
CA SER A 297 4.25 9.32 -33.28
C SER A 297 4.86 8.23 -34.16
N PRO A 298 5.46 8.57 -35.33
CA PRO A 298 6.28 7.64 -36.09
C PRO A 298 7.66 7.39 -35.47
N ASP A 299 8.07 8.20 -34.49
CA ASP A 299 9.37 8.12 -33.83
C ASP A 299 9.37 7.08 -32.68
N PRO A 300 10.16 5.99 -32.78
CA PRO A 300 10.17 4.91 -31.77
C PRO A 300 10.48 5.39 -30.35
N ASP A 301 11.43 6.33 -30.21
CA ASP A 301 11.86 6.84 -28.91
C ASP A 301 10.74 7.63 -28.23
N SER A 302 10.01 8.45 -28.98
CA SER A 302 8.83 9.18 -28.48
C SER A 302 7.73 8.25 -27.99
N ILE A 303 7.46 7.17 -28.73
CA ILE A 303 6.47 6.18 -28.32
C ILE A 303 6.92 5.54 -27.01
N TRP A 304 8.20 5.17 -26.91
CA TRP A 304 8.76 4.58 -25.69
C TRP A 304 8.69 5.53 -24.49
N PHE A 305 9.13 6.78 -24.64
CA PHE A 305 9.08 7.77 -23.56
C PHE A 305 7.64 8.02 -23.09
N ALA A 306 6.68 8.05 -24.01
CA ALA A 306 5.27 8.20 -23.66
C ALA A 306 4.72 6.96 -22.94
N ALA A 307 5.02 5.75 -23.42
CA ALA A 307 4.61 4.50 -22.79
C ALA A 307 5.19 4.34 -21.38
N MET A 308 6.50 4.61 -21.23
CA MET A 308 7.21 4.66 -19.95
C MET A 308 6.56 5.66 -18.99
N THR A 309 6.23 6.85 -19.47
CA THR A 309 5.53 7.86 -18.66
C THR A 309 4.18 7.34 -18.19
N VAL A 310 3.37 6.77 -19.09
CA VAL A 310 2.08 6.16 -18.72
C VAL A 310 2.27 5.04 -17.70
N ARG A 311 3.29 4.18 -17.85
CA ARG A 311 3.61 3.11 -16.89
C ARG A 311 3.86 3.66 -15.49
N ILE A 312 4.66 4.73 -15.39
CA ILE A 312 4.91 5.38 -14.11
C ILE A 312 3.63 6.01 -13.55
N LEU A 313 2.79 6.64 -14.37
CA LEU A 313 1.52 7.20 -13.90
C LEU A 313 0.60 6.10 -13.33
N VAL A 314 0.44 4.97 -14.01
CA VAL A 314 -0.42 3.86 -13.54
C VAL A 314 0.24 3.00 -12.46
N SER A 315 1.50 3.25 -12.11
CA SER A 315 2.20 2.49 -11.07
C SER A 315 1.50 2.57 -9.71
N ARG A 316 0.73 3.65 -9.48
CA ARG A 316 -0.04 3.92 -8.26
C ARG A 316 -1.54 4.03 -8.56
N PRO A 317 -2.42 3.67 -7.60
CA PRO A 317 -3.87 3.64 -7.82
C PRO A 317 -4.48 4.97 -8.29
N SER A 318 -3.97 6.11 -7.80
CA SER A 318 -4.45 7.45 -8.18
C SER A 318 -4.27 7.77 -9.67
N GLY A 319 -3.29 7.17 -10.33
CA GLY A 319 -3.07 7.36 -11.77
C GLY A 319 -3.75 6.31 -12.65
N VAL A 320 -4.17 5.17 -12.10
CA VAL A 320 -4.94 4.15 -12.85
C VAL A 320 -6.27 4.74 -13.32
N VAL A 321 -7.00 5.42 -12.43
CA VAL A 321 -8.34 5.95 -12.70
C VAL A 321 -8.37 6.89 -13.93
N PRO A 322 -7.60 7.98 -13.99
CA PRO A 322 -7.65 8.90 -15.13
C PRO A 322 -7.21 8.23 -16.44
N VAL A 323 -6.20 7.37 -16.41
CA VAL A 323 -5.70 6.66 -17.61
C VAL A 323 -6.74 5.66 -18.12
N ARG A 324 -7.40 4.93 -17.22
CA ARG A 324 -8.43 3.93 -17.56
C ARG A 324 -9.70 4.56 -18.16
N ILE A 325 -10.06 5.77 -17.73
CA ILE A 325 -11.18 6.53 -18.27
C ILE A 325 -10.84 7.14 -19.65
N HIS A 326 -9.56 7.36 -19.96
CA HIS A 326 -9.10 7.91 -21.23
C HIS A 326 -9.10 6.85 -22.36
N CYS A 327 -10.29 6.52 -22.88
CA CYS A 327 -10.52 5.39 -23.81
C CYS A 327 -9.56 5.35 -25.00
N SER A 328 -9.27 6.49 -25.66
CA SER A 328 -8.40 6.53 -26.84
C SER A 328 -6.94 6.17 -26.53
N LEU A 329 -6.46 6.49 -25.33
CA LEU A 329 -5.10 6.16 -24.90
C LEU A 329 -5.01 4.68 -24.55
N HIS A 330 -6.00 4.15 -23.84
CA HIS A 330 -6.08 2.72 -23.57
C HIS A 330 -6.16 1.90 -24.87
N GLU A 331 -6.95 2.33 -25.85
CA GLU A 331 -7.03 1.65 -27.15
C GLU A 331 -5.68 1.69 -27.90
N GLN A 332 -4.99 2.84 -27.89
CA GLN A 332 -3.65 2.95 -28.48
C GLN A 332 -2.65 2.00 -27.83
N LEU A 333 -2.67 1.85 -26.50
CA LEU A 333 -1.83 0.87 -25.81
C LEU A 333 -2.13 -0.57 -26.24
N LYS A 334 -3.41 -0.93 -26.44
CA LYS A 334 -3.77 -2.27 -26.95
C LYS A 334 -3.26 -2.49 -28.37
N ILE A 335 -3.37 -1.49 -29.24
CA ILE A 335 -2.85 -1.56 -30.62
C ILE A 335 -1.34 -1.81 -30.59
N LEU A 336 -0.59 -1.08 -29.76
CA LEU A 336 0.86 -1.24 -29.62
C LEU A 336 1.25 -2.61 -29.04
N SER A 337 0.49 -3.14 -28.07
CA SER A 337 0.71 -4.47 -27.48
C SER A 337 0.58 -5.60 -28.50
N MET A 338 -0.37 -5.49 -29.43
CA MET A 338 -0.67 -6.48 -30.46
C MET A 338 0.15 -6.33 -31.74
N SER A 339 0.87 -5.21 -31.90
CA SER A 339 1.66 -4.94 -33.10
C SER A 339 2.93 -5.80 -33.14
N PRO A 340 3.16 -6.60 -34.20
CA PRO A 340 4.35 -7.45 -34.33
C PRO A 340 5.64 -6.65 -34.63
N SER A 341 5.52 -5.35 -34.92
CA SER A 341 6.65 -4.45 -35.19
C SER A 341 7.14 -3.72 -33.94
N THR A 342 6.46 -3.89 -32.80
CA THR A 342 6.83 -3.28 -31.52
C THR A 342 8.08 -3.96 -30.97
N GLY A 343 9.13 -3.18 -30.70
CA GLY A 343 10.34 -3.68 -30.05
C GLY A 343 10.08 -4.21 -28.64
N LEU A 344 10.91 -5.14 -28.16
CA LEU A 344 10.71 -5.85 -26.89
C LEU A 344 10.59 -4.92 -25.68
N GLU A 345 11.44 -3.90 -25.57
CA GLU A 345 11.42 -2.93 -24.48
C GLU A 345 10.10 -2.14 -24.43
N LEU A 346 9.63 -1.65 -25.58
CA LEU A 346 8.34 -0.95 -25.67
C LEU A 346 7.16 -1.91 -25.36
N GLN A 347 7.25 -3.16 -25.81
CA GLN A 347 6.21 -4.15 -25.55
C GLN A 347 6.08 -4.46 -24.05
N GLU A 348 7.19 -4.55 -23.32
CA GLU A 348 7.21 -4.71 -21.87
C GLU A 348 6.51 -3.53 -21.18
N GLU A 349 6.88 -2.30 -21.53
CA GLU A 349 6.28 -1.07 -20.99
C GLU A 349 4.76 -1.03 -21.18
N VAL A 350 4.30 -1.31 -22.40
CA VAL A 350 2.87 -1.30 -22.75
C VAL A 350 2.11 -2.42 -22.04
N ASN A 351 2.66 -3.63 -21.98
CA ASN A 351 1.99 -4.76 -21.31
C ASN A 351 1.88 -4.54 -19.81
N MET A 352 2.89 -3.95 -19.17
CA MET A 352 2.82 -3.56 -17.77
C MET A 352 1.72 -2.52 -17.52
N CYS A 353 1.55 -1.56 -18.42
CA CYS A 353 0.43 -0.62 -18.35
C CYS A 353 -0.91 -1.35 -18.44
N LEU A 354 -1.09 -2.22 -19.44
CA LEU A 354 -2.35 -2.91 -19.69
C LEU A 354 -2.77 -3.82 -18.52
N ARG A 355 -1.84 -4.55 -17.88
CA ARG A 355 -2.15 -5.34 -16.67
C ARG A 355 -2.67 -4.47 -15.53
N LYS A 356 -2.08 -3.29 -15.33
CA LYS A 356 -2.54 -2.33 -14.31
C LYS A 356 -3.87 -1.67 -14.67
N LEU A 357 -4.18 -1.53 -15.96
CA LEU A 357 -5.43 -0.97 -16.45
C LEU A 357 -6.55 -2.00 -16.57
N GLU A 358 -6.26 -3.28 -16.39
CA GLU A 358 -7.23 -4.38 -16.52
C GLU A 358 -8.46 -4.17 -15.64
N ARG A 359 -9.62 -4.47 -16.21
CA ARG A 359 -10.95 -4.36 -15.58
C ARG A 359 -11.22 -5.58 -14.72
N LEU A 360 -12.05 -5.45 -13.70
CA LEU A 360 -12.40 -6.55 -12.79
C LEU A 360 -13.03 -7.71 -13.56
N SER A 361 -12.44 -8.90 -13.40
CA SER A 361 -12.98 -10.13 -13.94
C SER A 361 -14.09 -10.69 -13.05
N LYS A 362 -14.87 -11.62 -13.61
CA LYS A 362 -15.93 -12.33 -12.89
C LYS A 362 -15.35 -13.05 -11.65
N PRO A 363 -15.87 -12.80 -10.44
CA PRO A 363 -15.39 -13.47 -9.23
C PRO A 363 -15.82 -14.94 -9.18
N HIS A 364 -15.07 -15.72 -8.40
CA HIS A 364 -15.46 -17.09 -8.06
C HIS A 364 -16.78 -17.11 -7.25
N PRO A 365 -17.52 -18.23 -7.29
CA PRO A 365 -18.72 -18.39 -6.48
C PRO A 365 -18.41 -18.26 -4.98
N VAL A 366 -19.35 -17.72 -4.22
CA VAL A 366 -19.21 -17.58 -2.77
C VAL A 366 -19.16 -18.94 -2.06
N MET A 367 -18.47 -19.01 -0.93
CA MET A 367 -18.46 -20.17 -0.04
C MET A 367 -19.48 -19.96 1.07
N VAL A 368 -20.33 -20.96 1.31
CA VAL A 368 -21.34 -20.93 2.38
C VAL A 368 -20.98 -21.95 3.44
N THR A 369 -20.93 -21.50 4.70
CA THR A 369 -20.63 -22.30 5.89
C THR A 369 -21.57 -21.94 7.04
N ASN A 370 -21.52 -22.70 8.13
CA ASN A 370 -22.33 -22.49 9.34
C ASN A 370 -23.83 -22.29 9.02
N LEU A 371 -24.35 -23.15 8.15
CA LEU A 371 -25.73 -23.07 7.67
C LEU A 371 -26.71 -23.52 8.77
N SER A 372 -27.65 -22.65 9.12
CA SER A 372 -28.69 -22.89 10.14
C SER A 372 -30.02 -22.30 9.70
N SER A 373 -31.11 -22.62 10.41
CA SER A 373 -32.45 -22.07 10.14
C SER A 373 -32.59 -20.55 10.25
N THR A 374 -31.61 -19.86 10.86
CA THR A 374 -31.69 -18.43 11.16
C THR A 374 -30.55 -17.61 10.57
N SER A 375 -29.47 -18.23 10.13
CA SER A 375 -28.34 -17.53 9.51
C SER A 375 -27.43 -18.48 8.73
N CYS A 376 -26.69 -17.93 7.78
CA CYS A 376 -25.54 -18.57 7.15
C CYS A 376 -24.33 -17.63 7.16
N THR A 377 -23.13 -18.21 7.11
CA THR A 377 -21.89 -17.45 6.94
C THR A 377 -21.47 -17.57 5.48
N VAL A 378 -21.31 -16.43 4.81
CA VAL A 378 -20.91 -16.34 3.40
C VAL A 378 -19.52 -15.73 3.34
N SER A 379 -18.59 -16.38 2.65
CA SER A 379 -17.22 -15.90 2.46
C SER A 379 -16.77 -16.04 1.02
N TRP A 380 -15.73 -15.31 0.65
CA TRP A 380 -15.15 -15.32 -0.69
C TRP A 380 -13.66 -15.00 -0.62
N GLU A 381 -12.96 -15.29 -1.71
CA GLU A 381 -11.53 -14.98 -1.82
C GLU A 381 -11.31 -13.48 -2.04
N LYS A 382 -10.26 -12.93 -1.42
CA LYS A 382 -9.88 -11.53 -1.60
C LYS A 382 -9.29 -11.31 -2.99
N CYS A 383 -9.97 -10.51 -3.81
CA CYS A 383 -9.45 -10.04 -5.09
C CYS A 383 -8.36 -8.98 -4.87
N ARG A 384 -7.25 -9.10 -5.62
CA ARG A 384 -6.12 -8.15 -5.61
C ARG A 384 -5.75 -7.78 -7.05
N PRO A 385 -6.38 -6.76 -7.65
CA PRO A 385 -6.03 -6.35 -9.01
C PRO A 385 -4.63 -5.74 -9.05
N GLU A 386 -3.90 -5.90 -10.17
CA GLU A 386 -2.56 -5.30 -10.35
C GLU A 386 -2.57 -3.75 -10.34
N SER A 387 -3.75 -3.17 -10.55
CA SER A 387 -4.02 -1.73 -10.39
C SER A 387 -3.75 -1.22 -8.97
N GLY A 388 -3.83 -2.09 -7.97
CA GLY A 388 -3.77 -1.71 -6.56
C GLY A 388 -5.00 -0.94 -6.06
N LEU A 389 -6.06 -0.82 -6.87
CA LEU A 389 -7.32 -0.20 -6.45
C LEU A 389 -8.02 -1.06 -5.39
N GLU A 390 -8.64 -0.40 -4.41
CA GLU A 390 -9.42 -1.09 -3.38
C GLU A 390 -10.68 -1.70 -3.99
N VAL A 391 -10.90 -3.00 -3.74
CA VAL A 391 -12.07 -3.73 -4.23
C VAL A 391 -13.15 -3.74 -3.17
N ILE A 392 -14.34 -3.25 -3.54
CA ILE A 392 -15.55 -3.28 -2.74
C ILE A 392 -16.44 -4.42 -3.23
N TYR A 393 -16.86 -5.28 -2.29
CA TYR A 393 -17.67 -6.47 -2.54
C TYR A 393 -19.13 -6.17 -2.33
N SER A 394 -19.98 -6.58 -3.26
CA SER A 394 -21.43 -6.52 -3.07
C SER A 394 -22.07 -7.90 -3.25
N LEU A 395 -22.73 -8.37 -2.20
CA LEU A 395 -23.42 -9.66 -2.16
C LEU A 395 -24.90 -9.44 -2.43
N PHE A 396 -25.48 -10.25 -3.31
CA PHE A 396 -26.87 -10.17 -3.70
C PHE A 396 -27.61 -11.47 -3.46
N HIS A 397 -28.89 -11.35 -3.10
CA HIS A 397 -29.87 -12.41 -3.28
C HIS A 397 -30.87 -11.99 -4.34
N LYS A 398 -30.80 -12.63 -5.52
CA LYS A 398 -31.49 -12.16 -6.73
C LYS A 398 -31.09 -10.69 -6.98
N ASP A 399 -32.04 -9.75 -6.97
CA ASP A 399 -31.79 -8.33 -7.18
C ASP A 399 -31.60 -7.52 -5.88
N VAL A 400 -31.67 -8.17 -4.72
CA VAL A 400 -31.58 -7.49 -3.42
C VAL A 400 -30.15 -7.55 -2.90
N MET A 401 -29.53 -6.38 -2.70
CA MET A 401 -28.21 -6.28 -2.09
C MET A 401 -28.27 -6.57 -0.60
N LEU A 402 -27.55 -7.61 -0.17
CA LEU A 402 -27.45 -8.06 1.21
C LEU A 402 -26.25 -7.47 1.94
N TYR A 403 -25.17 -7.22 1.20
CA TYR A 403 -23.93 -6.68 1.75
C TYR A 403 -23.25 -5.78 0.72
N HIS A 404 -22.58 -4.73 1.21
CA HIS A 404 -21.69 -3.87 0.45
C HIS A 404 -20.55 -3.41 1.36
N GLY A 405 -19.31 -3.71 1.00
CA GLY A 405 -18.15 -3.28 1.77
C GLY A 405 -16.87 -4.08 1.49
N LEU A 406 -15.90 -3.98 2.40
CA LEU A 406 -14.54 -4.48 2.22
C LEU A 406 -14.29 -5.87 2.84
N LEU A 407 -15.23 -6.38 3.63
CA LEU A 407 -15.08 -7.67 4.29
C LEU A 407 -15.15 -8.80 3.26
N CYS A 408 -14.37 -9.86 3.48
CA CYS A 408 -14.41 -11.07 2.67
C CYS A 408 -15.29 -12.17 3.28
N GLN A 409 -15.96 -11.87 4.39
CA GLN A 409 -16.82 -12.78 5.11
C GLN A 409 -17.89 -11.99 5.87
N VAL A 410 -19.13 -12.44 5.76
CA VAL A 410 -20.30 -11.83 6.41
C VAL A 410 -21.26 -12.91 6.87
N THR A 411 -21.97 -12.65 7.97
CA THR A 411 -23.07 -13.51 8.44
C THR A 411 -24.38 -12.90 7.97
N ILE A 412 -25.13 -13.66 7.19
CA ILE A 412 -26.42 -13.24 6.64
C ILE A 412 -27.54 -13.85 7.48
N PRO A 413 -28.44 -13.03 8.05
CA PRO A 413 -29.63 -13.55 8.69
C PRO A 413 -30.60 -14.11 7.65
N ILE A 414 -31.15 -15.30 7.91
CA ILE A 414 -32.14 -15.95 7.07
C ILE A 414 -33.51 -15.74 7.74
N SER A 415 -34.41 -15.06 7.04
CA SER A 415 -35.76 -14.82 7.56
C SER A 415 -36.60 -16.11 7.54
N PRO A 416 -37.57 -16.29 8.46
CA PRO A 416 -38.46 -17.47 8.46
C PRO A 416 -39.31 -17.63 7.19
N LYS A 417 -39.51 -16.56 6.42
CA LYS A 417 -40.14 -16.61 5.10
C LYS A 417 -39.19 -17.10 4.02
N GLN A 418 -37.92 -16.70 4.10
CA GLN A 418 -36.85 -17.11 3.17
C GLN A 418 -36.41 -18.56 3.39
N SER A 419 -36.62 -19.13 4.57
CA SER A 419 -36.33 -20.56 4.83
C SER A 419 -37.21 -21.52 4.01
N LYS A 420 -38.24 -21.02 3.31
CA LYS A 420 -39.14 -21.82 2.46
C LYS A 420 -38.88 -21.67 0.97
N GLU A 421 -38.01 -20.73 0.56
CA GLU A 421 -37.60 -20.52 -0.83
C GLU A 421 -36.10 -20.73 -0.98
N PRO A 422 -35.60 -21.15 -2.16
CA PRO A 422 -34.17 -21.28 -2.37
C PRO A 422 -33.47 -19.92 -2.29
N LEU A 423 -32.44 -19.81 -1.44
CA LEU A 423 -31.59 -18.64 -1.34
C LEU A 423 -30.50 -18.72 -2.43
N SER A 424 -30.65 -17.95 -3.49
CA SER A 424 -29.61 -17.78 -4.52
C SER A 424 -28.71 -16.61 -4.16
N LEU A 425 -27.41 -16.85 -4.02
CA LEU A 425 -26.40 -15.85 -3.66
C LEU A 425 -25.42 -15.60 -4.80
N GLN A 426 -25.20 -14.34 -5.15
CA GLN A 426 -24.24 -13.92 -6.17
C GLN A 426 -23.38 -12.77 -5.66
N LEU A 427 -22.11 -12.76 -6.08
CA LEU A 427 -21.15 -11.72 -5.72
C LEU A 427 -20.77 -10.94 -6.96
N ASN A 428 -20.68 -9.61 -6.85
CA ASN A 428 -19.90 -8.81 -7.78
C ASN A 428 -18.88 -7.95 -7.02
N LEU A 429 -17.94 -7.43 -7.77
CA LEU A 429 -16.85 -6.60 -7.30
C LEU A 429 -17.00 -5.21 -7.91
N SER A 430 -16.55 -4.19 -7.20
CA SER A 430 -16.46 -2.83 -7.73
C SER A 430 -15.21 -2.12 -7.25
N THR A 431 -14.73 -1.13 -7.99
CA THR A 431 -13.63 -0.24 -7.59
C THR A 431 -14.10 1.23 -7.59
N PRO A 432 -13.41 2.14 -6.87
CA PRO A 432 -13.83 3.55 -6.72
C PRO A 432 -13.97 4.34 -8.04
N ASP A 433 -13.34 3.87 -9.11
CA ASP A 433 -13.44 4.45 -10.46
C ASP A 433 -14.69 4.00 -11.23
N GLY A 434 -15.61 3.27 -10.58
CA GLY A 434 -16.87 2.84 -11.15
C GLY A 434 -16.76 1.58 -12.01
N ASP A 435 -15.63 0.86 -11.97
CA ASP A 435 -15.56 -0.47 -12.56
C ASP A 435 -16.41 -1.45 -11.76
N ILE A 436 -17.20 -2.29 -12.45
CA ILE A 436 -18.07 -3.29 -11.84
C ILE A 436 -17.87 -4.61 -12.58
N SER A 437 -17.52 -5.67 -11.85
CA SER A 437 -17.36 -6.99 -12.42
C SER A 437 -18.71 -7.60 -12.81
N PRO A 438 -18.73 -8.58 -13.73
CA PRO A 438 -19.85 -9.50 -13.84
C PRO A 438 -20.14 -10.20 -12.51
N PHE A 439 -21.37 -10.69 -12.32
CA PHE A 439 -21.72 -11.54 -11.18
C PHE A 439 -21.01 -12.89 -11.23
N SER A 440 -20.67 -13.42 -10.05
CA SER A 440 -20.28 -14.82 -9.87
C SER A 440 -21.38 -15.77 -10.37
N GLU A 441 -21.03 -17.05 -10.56
CA GLU A 441 -22.08 -18.07 -10.65
C GLU A 441 -22.91 -18.06 -9.34
N PRO A 442 -24.24 -18.27 -9.44
CA PRO A 442 -25.10 -18.28 -8.28
C PRO A 442 -24.87 -19.53 -7.44
N VAL A 443 -24.77 -19.34 -6.12
CA VAL A 443 -24.80 -20.43 -5.14
C VAL A 443 -26.21 -20.52 -4.58
N VAL A 444 -26.89 -21.63 -4.84
CA VAL A 444 -28.27 -21.85 -4.42
C VAL A 444 -28.28 -22.74 -3.18
N ILE A 445 -28.82 -22.20 -2.09
CA ILE A 445 -29.10 -22.95 -0.86
C ILE A 445 -30.57 -23.33 -0.89
N THR A 446 -30.86 -24.63 -0.88
CA THR A 446 -32.24 -25.11 -0.85
C THR A 446 -32.74 -25.26 0.59
N PRO A 447 -34.06 -25.16 0.84
CA PRO A 447 -34.64 -25.36 2.17
C PRO A 447 -34.24 -26.67 2.85
N GLU A 448 -33.99 -27.74 2.09
CA GLU A 448 -33.58 -29.04 2.62
C GLU A 448 -32.16 -29.06 3.19
N GLN A 449 -31.31 -28.14 2.75
CA GLN A 449 -29.93 -27.99 3.25
C GLN A 449 -29.88 -27.22 4.57
N LEU A 450 -30.95 -26.51 4.91
CA LEU A 450 -31.10 -25.81 6.18
C LEU A 450 -31.37 -26.87 7.27
N ASP A 451 -30.48 -27.06 8.24
CA ASP A 451 -30.68 -28.04 9.32
C ASP A 451 -31.84 -27.60 10.25
N THR A 452 -33.07 -27.88 9.82
CA THR A 452 -34.31 -27.54 10.52
C THR A 452 -34.83 -28.65 11.42
N ARG A 453 -34.16 -29.83 11.46
CA ARG A 453 -34.64 -30.96 12.26
C ARG A 453 -34.22 -30.78 13.72
N LEU A 454 -35.20 -30.70 14.61
CA LEU A 454 -34.95 -30.76 16.05
C LEU A 454 -34.39 -32.14 16.40
N LYS A 455 -33.27 -32.16 17.12
CA LYS A 455 -32.65 -33.39 17.63
C LYS A 455 -33.22 -33.74 19.01
N PRO A 456 -33.15 -35.02 19.45
CA PRO A 456 -33.55 -35.39 20.80
C PRO A 456 -32.69 -34.67 21.87
N PRO A 457 -33.24 -34.42 23.07
CA PRO A 457 -32.45 -34.00 24.23
C PRO A 457 -31.30 -34.96 24.50
N ARG A 458 -30.17 -34.44 24.97
CA ARG A 458 -28.98 -35.24 25.26
C ARG A 458 -28.94 -35.67 26.71
N GLU A 459 -28.27 -36.79 26.98
CA GLU A 459 -27.91 -37.22 28.34
C GLU A 459 -29.11 -37.23 29.31
N LEU A 460 -30.24 -37.78 28.85
CA LEU A 460 -31.41 -37.97 29.71
C LEU A 460 -31.06 -38.86 30.91
N CYS A 461 -31.15 -38.30 32.10
CA CYS A 461 -30.70 -38.89 33.35
C CYS A 461 -31.80 -38.89 34.42
N VAL A 462 -31.84 -39.95 35.23
CA VAL A 462 -32.64 -40.01 36.45
C VAL A 462 -31.77 -39.56 37.63
N ILE A 463 -32.17 -38.51 38.33
CA ILE A 463 -31.44 -37.93 39.48
C ILE A 463 -32.09 -38.25 40.84
N GLY A 464 -33.27 -38.86 40.85
CA GLY A 464 -33.90 -39.32 42.07
C GLY A 464 -35.14 -40.17 41.77
N SER A 465 -35.34 -41.22 42.55
CA SER A 465 -36.49 -42.12 42.45
C SER A 465 -37.03 -42.40 43.86
N THR A 466 -38.33 -42.29 44.03
CA THR A 466 -39.08 -42.64 45.25
C THR A 466 -40.14 -43.69 44.89
N ALA A 467 -40.93 -44.15 45.87
CA ALA A 467 -42.01 -45.09 45.60
C ALA A 467 -43.07 -44.53 44.63
N THR A 468 -43.26 -43.20 44.58
CA THR A 468 -44.35 -42.58 43.80
C THR A 468 -43.92 -41.49 42.83
N GLN A 469 -42.63 -41.15 42.76
CA GLN A 469 -42.10 -40.06 41.91
C GLN A 469 -40.68 -40.34 41.40
N VAL A 470 -40.39 -39.85 40.20
CA VAL A 470 -39.05 -39.85 39.58
C VAL A 470 -38.67 -38.44 39.13
N ARG A 471 -37.41 -38.04 39.37
CA ARG A 471 -36.82 -36.78 38.92
C ARG A 471 -35.84 -37.01 37.77
N LEU A 472 -36.01 -36.23 36.71
CA LEU A 472 -35.26 -36.29 35.46
C LEU A 472 -34.46 -35.00 35.21
N CYS A 473 -33.30 -35.15 34.57
CA CYS A 473 -32.47 -34.10 34.00
C CYS A 473 -32.08 -34.46 32.56
N TRP A 474 -31.76 -33.47 31.74
CA TRP A 474 -31.17 -33.65 30.41
C TRP A 474 -30.41 -32.40 29.98
N ILE A 475 -29.66 -32.51 28.90
CA ILE A 475 -28.96 -31.42 28.24
C ILE A 475 -29.71 -31.04 26.96
N GLU A 476 -29.62 -29.76 26.58
CA GLU A 476 -30.22 -29.24 25.35
C GLU A 476 -29.74 -30.04 24.11
N PRO A 477 -30.61 -30.28 23.09
CA PRO A 477 -30.21 -30.96 21.87
C PRO A 477 -29.05 -30.25 21.15
N GLU A 478 -28.17 -31.02 20.51
CA GLU A 478 -27.16 -30.46 19.60
C GLU A 478 -27.79 -30.02 18.28
N GLY A 479 -27.36 -28.87 17.75
CA GLY A 479 -27.78 -28.38 16.43
C GLY A 479 -28.15 -26.90 16.43
N GLY A 480 -28.49 -26.36 15.27
CA GLY A 480 -28.86 -24.94 15.11
C GLY A 480 -30.30 -24.63 15.55
N ALA A 481 -31.19 -25.62 15.59
CA ALA A 481 -32.59 -25.44 15.95
C ALA A 481 -32.79 -25.48 17.48
N LYS A 482 -33.19 -24.35 18.08
CA LYS A 482 -33.49 -24.27 19.52
C LYS A 482 -34.93 -24.66 19.84
N PRO A 483 -35.18 -25.56 20.81
CA PRO A 483 -36.53 -25.92 21.20
C PRO A 483 -37.20 -24.81 22.04
N LYS A 484 -38.52 -24.70 21.92
CA LYS A 484 -39.37 -23.83 22.73
C LYS A 484 -39.67 -24.44 24.11
N SER A 485 -39.83 -25.77 24.15
CA SER A 485 -40.12 -26.53 25.37
C SER A 485 -39.77 -28.00 25.19
N TYR A 486 -39.88 -28.78 26.26
CA TYR A 486 -39.69 -30.23 26.30
C TYR A 486 -40.98 -30.93 26.74
N GLN A 487 -41.28 -32.06 26.10
CA GLN A 487 -42.41 -32.91 26.43
C GLN A 487 -41.90 -34.20 27.07
N ILE A 488 -42.45 -34.56 28.23
CA ILE A 488 -42.06 -35.73 29.01
C ILE A 488 -43.19 -36.74 28.93
N TYR A 489 -42.82 -37.96 28.58
CA TYR A 489 -43.71 -39.10 28.43
C TYR A 489 -43.38 -40.18 29.46
N CYS A 490 -44.41 -40.84 29.96
CA CYS A 490 -44.31 -42.02 30.80
C CYS A 490 -45.10 -43.14 30.14
N ASN A 491 -44.43 -44.23 29.75
CA ASN A 491 -45.00 -45.33 28.95
C ASN A 491 -45.80 -44.78 27.75
N ASP A 492 -45.14 -43.94 26.96
CA ASP A 492 -45.69 -43.22 25.79
C ASP A 492 -46.85 -42.25 26.02
N THR A 493 -47.27 -42.05 27.27
CA THR A 493 -48.30 -41.07 27.62
C THR A 493 -47.66 -39.74 28.01
N LEU A 494 -48.07 -38.64 27.39
CA LEU A 494 -47.58 -37.30 27.74
C LEU A 494 -48.01 -36.97 29.19
N VAL A 495 -47.05 -36.79 30.08
CA VAL A 495 -47.30 -36.49 31.50
C VAL A 495 -46.95 -35.06 31.87
N LYS A 496 -46.05 -34.41 31.14
CA LYS A 496 -45.63 -33.03 31.46
C LYS A 496 -45.04 -32.31 30.25
N THR A 497 -45.21 -30.99 30.22
CA THR A 497 -44.47 -30.09 29.33
C THR A 497 -43.74 -29.04 30.19
N THR A 498 -42.49 -28.73 29.86
CA THR A 498 -41.66 -27.78 30.63
C THR A 498 -40.71 -27.03 29.71
N ALA A 499 -40.36 -25.79 30.07
CA ALA A 499 -39.28 -25.05 29.41
C ALA A 499 -37.91 -25.28 30.08
N LEU A 500 -37.87 -26.01 31.20
CA LEU A 500 -36.66 -26.30 31.97
C LEU A 500 -35.96 -27.57 31.49
N LEU A 501 -34.66 -27.69 31.76
CA LEU A 501 -33.82 -28.88 31.48
C LEU A 501 -33.98 -30.00 32.52
N GLY A 502 -35.20 -30.17 33.04
CA GLY A 502 -35.52 -31.16 34.06
C GLY A 502 -37.01 -31.18 34.41
N ALA A 503 -37.46 -32.32 34.93
CA ALA A 503 -38.84 -32.54 35.31
C ALA A 503 -38.97 -33.57 36.44
N THR A 504 -40.09 -33.51 37.17
CA THR A 504 -40.52 -34.55 38.12
C THR A 504 -41.80 -35.17 37.59
N VAL A 505 -41.81 -36.49 37.46
CA VAL A 505 -42.95 -37.33 37.11
C VAL A 505 -43.46 -37.96 38.40
N GLY A 506 -44.74 -37.78 38.72
CA GLY A 506 -45.36 -38.29 39.95
C GLY A 506 -46.53 -39.23 39.68
N CYS A 507 -47.25 -39.61 40.75
CA CYS A 507 -48.37 -40.56 40.70
C CYS A 507 -47.98 -41.93 40.14
N LEU A 508 -46.75 -42.36 40.43
CA LEU A 508 -46.24 -43.67 40.06
C LEU A 508 -46.56 -44.70 41.15
N SER A 509 -46.63 -45.97 40.77
CA SER A 509 -46.81 -47.09 41.69
C SER A 509 -45.45 -47.54 42.24
N PRO A 510 -45.37 -47.96 43.51
CA PRO A 510 -44.15 -48.52 44.08
C PRO A 510 -43.70 -49.79 43.34
N GLY A 511 -42.39 -50.09 43.36
CA GLY A 511 -41.82 -51.31 42.78
C GLY A 511 -42.16 -51.54 41.31
N THR A 512 -42.43 -50.48 40.54
CA THR A 512 -42.92 -50.56 39.17
C THR A 512 -41.91 -49.95 38.20
N SER A 513 -41.64 -50.65 37.10
CA SER A 513 -40.77 -50.15 36.04
C SER A 513 -41.54 -49.27 35.06
N TYR A 514 -40.98 -48.11 34.74
CA TYR A 514 -41.52 -47.13 33.82
C TYR A 514 -40.48 -46.80 32.75
N GLN A 515 -40.95 -46.67 31.50
CA GLN A 515 -40.17 -46.07 30.43
C GLN A 515 -40.48 -44.57 30.40
N LEU A 516 -39.48 -43.75 30.74
CA LEU A 516 -39.58 -42.30 30.70
C LEU A 516 -38.87 -41.79 29.45
N SER A 517 -39.50 -40.88 28.73
CA SER A 517 -38.87 -40.30 27.54
C SER A 517 -39.13 -38.81 27.42
N VAL A 518 -38.21 -38.11 26.77
CA VAL A 518 -38.25 -36.65 26.60
C VAL A 518 -38.02 -36.30 25.14
N SER A 519 -38.92 -35.53 24.55
CA SER A 519 -38.72 -34.89 23.24
C SER A 519 -38.61 -33.38 23.39
N SER A 520 -38.00 -32.76 22.39
CA SER A 520 -37.93 -31.32 22.25
C SER A 520 -39.04 -30.85 21.30
N LEU A 521 -39.67 -29.73 21.63
CA LEU A 521 -40.77 -29.14 20.87
C LEU A 521 -40.33 -27.79 20.32
N GLY A 522 -40.30 -27.65 19.00
CA GLY A 522 -39.90 -26.43 18.32
C GLY A 522 -41.06 -25.50 17.93
N PRO A 523 -40.78 -24.44 17.15
CA PRO A 523 -41.81 -23.57 16.59
C PRO A 523 -42.77 -24.33 15.69
N GLY A 524 -44.09 -24.14 15.86
CA GLY A 524 -45.11 -24.84 15.07
C GLY A 524 -45.43 -26.26 15.55
N ASP A 525 -45.13 -26.56 16.83
CA ASP A 525 -45.40 -27.83 17.50
C ASP A 525 -44.75 -29.06 16.84
N THR A 526 -43.61 -28.84 16.18
CA THR A 526 -42.79 -29.92 15.63
C THR A 526 -42.01 -30.61 16.75
N GLU A 527 -42.26 -31.91 16.95
CA GLU A 527 -41.61 -32.75 17.95
C GLU A 527 -40.33 -33.39 17.38
N SER A 528 -39.26 -33.44 18.18
CA SER A 528 -38.06 -34.22 17.86
C SER A 528 -38.26 -35.71 18.15
N PRO A 529 -37.34 -36.59 17.69
CA PRO A 529 -37.20 -37.91 18.31
C PRO A 529 -37.06 -37.81 19.84
N ARG A 530 -37.43 -38.89 20.54
CA ARG A 530 -37.42 -38.94 22.02
C ARG A 530 -36.10 -39.54 22.52
N ALA A 531 -35.53 -38.93 23.55
CA ALA A 531 -34.53 -39.58 24.40
C ALA A 531 -35.27 -40.47 25.41
N VAL A 532 -34.79 -41.69 25.66
CA VAL A 532 -35.49 -42.69 26.48
C VAL A 532 -34.59 -43.14 27.62
N THR A 533 -35.18 -43.33 28.80
CA THR A 533 -34.55 -43.94 29.96
C THR A 533 -35.55 -44.86 30.67
N GLU A 534 -35.06 -45.94 31.28
CA GLU A 534 -35.89 -46.83 32.07
C GLU A 534 -35.58 -46.64 33.55
N VAL A 535 -36.62 -46.61 34.37
CA VAL A 535 -36.51 -46.43 35.81
C VAL A 535 -37.46 -47.36 36.52
N ARG A 536 -37.02 -47.95 37.63
CA ARG A 536 -37.89 -48.65 38.58
C ARG A 536 -38.09 -47.75 39.81
N THR A 537 -39.34 -47.55 40.21
CA THR A 537 -39.67 -46.86 41.46
C THR A 537 -39.22 -47.70 42.66
N ALA A 538 -38.94 -47.04 43.78
CA ALA A 538 -38.63 -47.77 45.01
C ALA A 538 -39.83 -48.63 45.45
N GLU A 539 -39.57 -49.73 46.15
CA GLU A 539 -40.62 -50.56 46.75
C GLU A 539 -41.39 -49.78 47.83
N ASP A 540 -42.64 -50.16 48.05
CA ASP A 540 -43.44 -49.64 49.17
C ASP A 540 -42.89 -50.23 50.47
N GLN A 541 -42.54 -49.39 51.44
CA GLN A 541 -41.97 -49.87 52.71
C GLN A 541 -42.94 -49.63 53.86
N ASP A 542 -42.99 -50.54 54.82
CA ASP A 542 -43.84 -50.38 56.01
C ASP A 542 -43.27 -49.28 56.92
N HIS A 543 -44.05 -48.23 57.08
CA HIS A 543 -43.71 -47.02 57.84
C HIS A 543 -44.35 -47.03 59.25
N ALA A 544 -45.01 -48.11 59.67
CA ALA A 544 -45.61 -48.23 60.99
C ALA A 544 -44.57 -48.51 62.10
N PRO A 545 -44.78 -48.05 63.35
CA PRO A 545 -43.94 -48.42 64.50
C PRO A 545 -43.92 -49.94 64.70
N SER A 546 -42.73 -50.52 64.88
CA SER A 546 -42.57 -51.96 65.04
C SER A 546 -42.73 -52.41 66.50
N ALA A 547 -42.84 -53.72 66.74
CA ALA A 547 -42.71 -54.32 68.09
C ALA A 547 -43.60 -53.69 69.20
N VAL A 548 -44.87 -53.40 68.90
CA VAL A 548 -45.82 -52.93 69.92
C VAL A 548 -46.05 -54.03 70.96
N THR A 549 -45.68 -53.78 72.22
CA THR A 549 -45.88 -54.69 73.35
C THR A 549 -46.68 -54.01 74.44
N VAL A 550 -47.56 -54.77 75.10
CA VAL A 550 -48.42 -54.28 76.17
C VAL A 550 -48.21 -55.15 77.40
N VAL A 551 -47.88 -54.53 78.52
CA VAL A 551 -47.72 -55.18 79.82
C VAL A 551 -48.76 -54.62 80.78
N VAL A 552 -49.53 -55.51 81.43
CA VAL A 552 -50.51 -55.12 82.45
C VAL A 552 -49.81 -54.99 83.79
N LEU A 553 -49.67 -53.77 84.30
CA LEU A 553 -48.99 -53.49 85.57
C LEU A 553 -49.93 -53.58 86.77
N GLY A 554 -51.24 -53.41 86.55
CA GLY A 554 -52.25 -53.52 87.59
C GLY A 554 -53.66 -53.36 87.06
N ARG A 555 -54.65 -53.31 87.96
CA ARG A 555 -56.08 -53.27 87.62
C ARG A 555 -56.52 -52.03 86.83
N HIS A 556 -55.70 -50.97 86.82
CA HIS A 556 -55.97 -49.72 86.11
C HIS A 556 -54.73 -49.16 85.39
N GLU A 557 -53.71 -49.98 85.12
CA GLU A 557 -52.44 -49.50 84.56
C GLU A 557 -51.87 -50.46 83.50
N LEU A 558 -51.53 -49.90 82.33
CA LEU A 558 -50.90 -50.57 81.21
C LEU A 558 -49.61 -49.84 80.85
N GLN A 559 -48.54 -50.58 80.58
CA GLN A 559 -47.35 -50.06 79.93
C GLN A 559 -47.32 -50.53 78.48
N ILE A 560 -47.15 -49.60 77.55
CA ILE A 560 -47.13 -49.88 76.11
C ILE A 560 -45.77 -49.40 75.56
N ASN A 561 -45.02 -50.31 74.94
CA ASN A 561 -43.74 -50.01 74.31
C ASN A 561 -43.81 -50.30 72.82
N TRP A 562 -43.07 -49.56 71.99
CA TRP A 562 -42.95 -49.81 70.55
C TRP A 562 -41.54 -49.45 70.07
N GLY A 563 -41.10 -50.14 69.01
CA GLY A 563 -39.90 -49.84 68.25
C GLY A 563 -40.13 -48.80 67.16
N ALA A 564 -39.03 -48.25 66.62
CA ALA A 564 -39.10 -47.36 65.47
C ALA A 564 -39.62 -48.09 64.20
N PRO A 565 -40.20 -47.38 63.22
CA PRO A 565 -40.53 -47.96 61.93
C PRO A 565 -39.32 -48.60 61.23
N VAL A 566 -39.56 -49.70 60.53
CA VAL A 566 -38.50 -50.42 59.78
C VAL A 566 -37.88 -49.54 58.70
N ALA A 567 -38.69 -48.64 58.12
CA ALA A 567 -38.25 -47.63 57.16
C ALA A 567 -38.81 -46.25 57.52
N PRO A 568 -38.10 -45.41 58.27
CA PRO A 568 -38.59 -44.07 58.61
C PRO A 568 -38.62 -43.17 57.36
N LEU A 569 -39.75 -42.49 57.11
CA LEU A 569 -39.94 -41.48 56.04
C LEU A 569 -39.19 -40.16 56.30
N GLY A 570 -38.00 -40.24 56.91
CA GLY A 570 -37.24 -39.11 57.42
C GLY A 570 -37.26 -39.02 58.94
N ARG A 571 -36.98 -37.83 59.49
CA ARG A 571 -36.94 -37.60 60.95
C ARG A 571 -38.36 -37.65 61.54
N LEU A 572 -38.59 -38.52 62.52
CA LEU A 572 -39.87 -38.67 63.21
C LEU A 572 -39.98 -37.62 64.33
N PHE A 573 -41.09 -36.89 64.36
CA PHE A 573 -41.31 -35.80 65.33
C PHE A 573 -42.28 -36.16 66.46
N LYS A 574 -43.17 -37.14 66.26
CA LYS A 574 -44.19 -37.53 67.24
C LYS A 574 -44.71 -38.96 66.97
N TYR A 575 -45.03 -39.70 68.02
CA TYR A 575 -45.88 -40.89 67.97
C TYR A 575 -47.24 -40.57 68.60
N GLU A 576 -48.29 -41.24 68.14
CA GLU A 576 -49.65 -41.10 68.66
C GLU A 576 -50.21 -42.47 69.01
N LEU A 577 -50.80 -42.57 70.21
CA LEU A 577 -51.33 -43.82 70.75
C LEU A 577 -52.85 -43.69 70.94
N SER A 578 -53.60 -44.63 70.39
CA SER A 578 -55.05 -44.70 70.51
C SER A 578 -55.49 -46.05 71.07
N LEU A 579 -56.40 -46.03 72.05
CA LEU A 579 -57.01 -47.24 72.61
C LEU A 579 -58.53 -47.19 72.37
N ASN A 580 -59.06 -48.20 71.68
CA ASN A 580 -60.49 -48.32 71.33
C ASN A 580 -61.09 -47.06 70.67
N GLY A 581 -60.31 -46.39 69.81
CA GLY A 581 -60.73 -45.18 69.09
C GLY A 581 -60.57 -43.87 69.85
N TYR A 582 -60.08 -43.90 71.10
CA TYR A 582 -59.77 -42.69 71.89
C TYR A 582 -58.26 -42.45 71.93
N HIS A 583 -57.85 -41.20 71.68
CA HIS A 583 -56.46 -40.77 71.77
C HIS A 583 -56.03 -40.69 73.24
N LEU A 584 -54.94 -41.38 73.60
CA LEU A 584 -54.38 -41.34 74.94
C LEU A 584 -53.33 -40.23 75.03
N GLN A 585 -53.49 -39.30 75.98
CA GLN A 585 -52.52 -38.24 76.26
C GLN A 585 -51.62 -38.66 77.44
N GLY A 586 -50.39 -39.10 77.14
CA GLY A 586 -49.41 -39.43 78.17
C GLY A 586 -48.03 -39.86 77.63
N ALA A 587 -47.02 -39.03 77.97
CA ALA A 587 -45.57 -39.22 78.05
C ALA A 587 -44.67 -39.41 76.80
N LEU A 588 -43.55 -38.66 76.87
CA LEU A 588 -42.42 -38.51 75.94
C LEU A 588 -41.56 -39.78 75.83
N PRO A 589 -40.78 -39.96 74.74
CA PRO A 589 -39.80 -41.04 74.66
C PRO A 589 -38.66 -40.82 75.65
N GLU A 590 -38.43 -41.78 76.55
CA GLU A 590 -37.14 -41.92 77.23
C GLU A 590 -36.07 -42.18 76.16
N GLN A 591 -35.21 -41.20 75.91
CA GLN A 591 -33.96 -41.42 75.21
C GLN A 591 -33.02 -42.17 76.16
N SER A 592 -33.00 -43.51 76.11
CA SER A 592 -31.86 -44.28 76.59
C SER A 592 -30.68 -44.02 75.65
N GLY A 593 -29.90 -42.99 75.95
CA GLY A 593 -28.64 -42.72 75.30
C GLY A 593 -27.64 -43.83 75.63
N HIS A 594 -27.31 -44.66 74.63
CA HIS A 594 -26.00 -45.28 74.55
C HIS A 594 -25.20 -44.55 73.48
N LYS A 595 -24.44 -43.55 73.94
CA LYS A 595 -23.17 -43.17 73.30
C LYS A 595 -22.20 -44.32 73.52
N GLU A 596 -21.82 -45.01 72.47
CA GLU A 596 -20.44 -45.50 72.37
C GLU A 596 -19.64 -44.46 71.60
N ASP A 597 -18.92 -43.63 72.37
CA ASP A 597 -17.67 -43.05 71.91
C ASP A 597 -16.69 -44.20 71.68
N SER A 598 -16.02 -44.24 70.53
CA SER A 598 -14.57 -44.05 70.43
C SER A 598 -13.96 -44.67 69.16
N THR A 599 -13.27 -43.80 68.43
CA THR A 599 -11.94 -44.00 67.81
C THR A 599 -11.74 -45.08 66.73
N GLY A 600 -11.32 -44.62 65.54
CA GLY A 600 -10.71 -45.44 64.49
C GLY A 600 -10.90 -44.86 63.11
#